data_AF-A0A7V4AKX3-F1
#
_entry.id   AF-A0A7V4AKX3-F1
#
_cell.length_a   1.000
_cell.length_b   1.000
_cell.length_c   1.000
_cell.angle_alpha   90.00
_cell.angle_beta   90.00
_cell.angle_gamma   90.00
#
_symmetry.space_group_name_H-M   'P 1'
#
loop_
_entity.id
_entity.type
_entity.pdbx_description
1 polymer ?
#
loop_
_entity_poly.entity_id
_entity_poly.type
_entity_poly.pdbx_seq_one_letter_code
_entity_poly.pdbx_strand_id
1 'polypeptide(L)'
;CYLTPAEHLGLPTPEHVKEGVIAFKIAAHAADVARGNPRALERNRRMSEARYRLDWEGQFALCLFPEEARRLKEERGSRTKACSMCGPFCPMNLVEAVLRGRARMELRGAPYAHDPVG
;
A
#
# COMPACT_ATOMS: atom_id res chain seq x y z
N CYS A 1 11.61 16.73 17.40
CA CYS A 1 12.60 17.32 16.48
C CYS A 1 12.82 16.30 15.37
N TYR A 2 12.68 16.70 14.10
CA TYR A 2 12.98 15.80 12.97
C TYR A 2 14.40 16.08 12.49
N LEU A 3 14.99 15.15 11.75
CA LEU A 3 16.26 15.33 11.06
C LEU A 3 16.01 15.41 9.56
N THR A 4 16.84 16.17 8.86
CA THR A 4 16.84 16.22 7.39
C THR A 4 18.00 15.39 6.84
N PRO A 5 17.95 14.98 5.57
CA PRO A 5 19.12 14.39 4.90
C PRO A 5 20.37 15.29 4.91
N ALA A 6 20.21 16.60 5.08
CA ALA A 6 21.30 17.57 5.13
C ALA A 6 21.92 17.74 6.52
N GLU A 7 21.42 17.03 7.55
CA GLU A 7 21.98 17.10 8.90
C GLU A 7 23.49 16.81 8.88
N HIS A 8 24.28 17.68 9.54
CA HIS A 8 25.76 17.67 9.53
C HIS A 8 26.43 17.92 8.16
N LEU A 9 25.68 18.23 7.10
CA LEU A 9 26.21 18.48 5.75
C LEU A 9 25.98 19.92 5.27
N GLY A 10 24.89 20.57 5.68
CA GLY A 10 24.60 21.96 5.31
C GLY A 10 23.17 22.39 5.65
N LEU A 11 22.78 23.56 5.15
CA LEU A 11 21.39 24.04 5.29
C LEU A 11 20.45 23.21 4.40
N PRO A 12 19.26 22.83 4.87
CA PRO A 12 18.33 22.00 4.10
C PRO A 12 17.63 22.80 2.99
N THR A 13 17.33 22.14 1.87
CA THR A 13 16.39 22.64 0.86
C THR A 13 14.94 22.34 1.30
N PRO A 14 13.92 22.93 0.64
CA PRO A 14 12.52 22.57 0.89
C PRO A 14 12.23 21.07 0.76
N GLU A 15 12.91 20.38 -0.16
CA GLU A 15 12.79 18.93 -0.38
C GLU A 15 13.35 18.15 0.81
N HIS A 16 14.54 18.51 1.30
CA HIS A 16 15.14 17.91 2.50
C HIS A 16 14.24 18.06 3.74
N VAL A 17 13.59 19.23 3.87
CA VAL A 17 12.59 19.48 4.93
C VAL A 17 11.40 18.53 4.78
N LYS A 18 10.83 18.42 3.58
CA LYS A 18 9.68 17.53 3.31
C LYS A 18 10.01 16.07 3.64
N GLU A 19 11.16 15.57 3.20
CA GLU A 19 11.60 14.19 3.45
C GLU A 19 11.76 13.91 4.95
N GLY A 20 12.42 14.82 5.67
CA GLY A 20 12.60 14.70 7.12
C GLY A 20 11.27 14.68 7.89
N VAL A 21 10.32 15.54 7.50
CA VAL A 21 8.97 15.55 8.11
C VAL A 21 8.20 14.26 7.80
N ILE A 22 8.30 13.73 6.58
CA ILE A 22 7.66 12.47 6.20
C ILE A 22 8.22 11.32 7.03
N ALA A 23 9.54 11.18 7.09
CA ALA A 23 10.21 10.15 7.87
C ALA A 23 9.82 10.22 9.35
N PHE A 24 9.80 11.43 9.93
CA PHE A 24 9.44 11.61 11.33
C PHE A 24 7.97 11.30 11.61
N LYS A 25 7.04 11.65 10.72
CA LYS A 25 5.62 11.29 10.85
C LYS A 25 5.39 9.78 10.82
N ILE A 26 6.13 9.06 9.96
CA ILE A 26 6.08 7.59 9.92
C ILE A 26 6.60 7.01 11.24
N ALA A 27 7.76 7.48 11.71
CA ALA A 27 8.35 7.04 12.96
C ALA A 27 7.42 7.30 14.18
N ALA A 28 6.80 8.47 14.23
CA ALA A 28 5.84 8.82 15.29
C ALA A 28 4.62 7.88 15.29
N HIS A 29 4.01 7.62 14.13
CA HIS A 29 2.90 6.66 14.03
C HIS A 29 3.32 5.24 14.40
N ALA A 30 4.52 4.81 14.00
CA ALA A 30 5.06 3.50 14.38
C ALA A 30 5.25 3.40 15.91
N ALA A 31 5.78 4.44 16.55
CA ALA A 31 5.92 4.50 18.00
C ALA A 31 4.57 4.47 18.71
N ASP A 32 3.56 5.19 18.19
CA ASP A 32 2.18 5.14 18.72
C ASP A 32 1.57 3.74 18.64
N VAL A 33 1.79 3.02 17.54
CA VAL A 33 1.37 1.62 17.41
C VAL A 33 2.08 0.73 18.43
N ALA A 34 3.41 0.85 18.54
CA ALA A 34 4.22 0.02 19.43
C ALA A 34 3.87 0.20 20.92
N ARG A 35 3.51 1.42 21.33
CA ARG A 35 3.07 1.72 22.70
C ARG A 35 1.59 1.40 22.97
N GLY A 36 0.88 0.82 22.01
CA GLY A 36 -0.51 0.41 22.16
C GLY A 36 -1.53 1.56 22.09
N ASN A 37 -1.23 2.67 21.40
CA ASN A 37 -2.19 3.76 21.23
C ASN A 37 -3.45 3.27 20.49
N PRO A 38 -4.66 3.33 21.11
CA PRO A 38 -5.86 2.75 20.52
C PRO A 38 -6.25 3.35 19.17
N ARG A 39 -6.04 4.66 18.98
CA ARG A 39 -6.37 5.34 17.72
C ARG A 39 -5.41 4.94 16.60
N ALA A 40 -4.13 4.80 16.92
CA ALA A 40 -3.12 4.38 15.94
C ALA A 40 -3.33 2.91 15.51
N LEU A 41 -3.65 2.04 16.48
CA LEU A 41 -3.99 0.64 16.21
C LEU A 41 -5.24 0.52 15.33
N GLU A 42 -6.33 1.22 15.66
CA GLU A 42 -7.56 1.17 14.87
C GLU A 42 -7.34 1.71 13.45
N ARG A 43 -6.59 2.81 13.31
CA ARG A 43 -6.21 3.33 11.99
C ARG A 43 -5.43 2.29 11.17
N ASN A 44 -4.46 1.60 11.78
CA ASN A 44 -3.70 0.54 11.13
C ASN A 44 -4.59 -0.65 10.74
N ARG A 45 -5.50 -1.06 11.63
CA ARG A 45 -6.46 -2.14 11.38
C ARG A 45 -7.34 -1.83 10.17
N ARG A 46 -7.96 -0.64 10.16
CA ARG A 46 -8.80 -0.15 9.05
C ARG A 46 -8.03 -0.05 7.74
N MET A 47 -6.78 0.40 7.79
CA MET A 47 -5.90 0.46 6.61
C MET A 47 -5.66 -0.94 6.02
N SER A 48 -5.35 -1.93 6.86
CA SER A 48 -5.15 -3.32 6.44
C SER A 48 -6.42 -3.94 5.86
N GLU A 49 -7.58 -3.66 6.46
CA GLU A 49 -8.87 -4.11 5.92
C GLU A 49 -9.19 -3.49 4.55
N ALA A 50 -8.95 -2.18 4.38
CA ALA A 50 -9.15 -1.51 3.10
C ALA A 50 -8.26 -2.12 2.01
N ARG A 51 -6.99 -2.39 2.33
CA ARG A 51 -6.04 -3.09 1.44
C ARG A 51 -6.53 -4.49 1.06
N TYR A 52 -7.01 -5.27 2.03
CA TYR A 52 -7.54 -6.61 1.77
C TYR A 52 -8.75 -6.58 0.83
N ARG A 53 -9.69 -5.65 1.05
CA ARG A 53 -10.90 -5.49 0.22
C ARG A 53 -10.65 -4.85 -1.15
N LEU A 54 -9.41 -4.42 -1.42
CA LEU A 54 -9.05 -3.57 -2.56
C LEU A 54 -9.93 -2.30 -2.63
N ASP A 55 -10.23 -1.73 -1.45
CA ASP A 55 -10.94 -0.47 -1.28
C ASP A 55 -9.93 0.68 -1.33
N TRP A 56 -9.67 1.15 -2.56
CA TRP A 56 -8.67 2.18 -2.83
C TRP A 56 -9.02 3.51 -2.16
N GLU A 57 -10.28 3.94 -2.24
CA GLU A 57 -10.73 5.20 -1.63
C GLU A 57 -10.61 5.16 -0.10
N GLY A 58 -11.04 4.07 0.53
CA GLY A 58 -10.84 3.85 1.96
C GLY A 58 -9.36 3.81 2.35
N GLN A 59 -8.52 3.16 1.53
CA GLN A 59 -7.07 3.13 1.73
C GLN A 59 -6.46 4.54 1.66
N PHE A 60 -6.81 5.32 0.64
CA PHE A 60 -6.31 6.69 0.48
C PHE A 60 -6.76 7.59 1.62
N ALA A 61 -8.02 7.53 2.03
CA ALA A 61 -8.54 8.31 3.15
C ALA A 61 -7.80 8.05 4.47
N LEU A 62 -7.22 6.85 4.63
CA LEU A 62 -6.47 6.47 5.82
C LEU A 62 -4.96 6.71 5.72
N CYS A 63 -4.41 7.00 4.53
CA CYS A 63 -2.98 7.23 4.32
C CYS A 63 -2.47 8.49 5.07
N LEU A 64 -1.19 8.49 5.47
CA LEU A 64 -0.56 9.70 6.01
C LEU A 64 -0.41 10.79 4.94
N PHE A 65 -0.27 10.38 3.67
CA PHE A 65 -0.05 11.23 2.51
C PHE A 65 -0.98 10.76 1.36
N PRO A 66 -2.27 11.13 1.41
CA PRO A 66 -3.29 10.59 0.49
C PRO A 66 -3.05 10.95 -0.98
N GLU A 67 -2.64 12.19 -1.26
CA GLU A 67 -2.43 12.69 -2.62
C GLU A 67 -1.31 11.93 -3.35
N GLU A 68 -0.17 11.75 -2.67
CA GLU A 68 0.96 10.97 -3.21
C GLU A 68 0.57 9.52 -3.47
N ALA A 69 -0.20 8.90 -2.56
CA ALA A 69 -0.67 7.53 -2.72
C ALA A 69 -1.61 7.38 -3.93
N ARG A 70 -2.49 8.36 -4.17
CA ARG A 70 -3.36 8.41 -5.36
C ARG A 70 -2.53 8.55 -6.63
N ARG A 71 -1.62 9.53 -6.66
CA ARG A 71 -0.75 9.79 -7.81
C ARG A 71 0.02 8.53 -8.21
N LEU A 72 0.66 7.85 -7.25
CA LEU A 72 1.40 6.61 -7.49
C LEU A 72 0.53 5.47 -8.03
N LYS A 73 -0.74 5.37 -7.60
CA LYS A 73 -1.66 4.34 -8.08
C LYS A 73 -2.15 4.62 -9.49
N GLU A 74 -2.38 5.89 -9.82
CA GLU A 74 -2.81 6.37 -11.13
C GLU A 74 -1.68 6.20 -12.16
N GLU A 75 -0.47 6.67 -11.84
CA GLU A 75 0.72 6.57 -12.69
C GLU A 75 1.04 5.14 -13.15
N ARG A 76 0.84 4.16 -12.26
CA ARG A 76 1.22 2.77 -12.53
C ARG A 76 0.18 1.97 -13.30
N GLY A 77 -1.06 2.47 -13.42
CA GLY A 77 -2.18 1.74 -14.03
C GLY A 77 -2.46 0.38 -13.38
N SER A 78 -3.50 -0.35 -13.80
CA SER A 78 -3.64 -1.80 -13.51
C SER A 78 -4.65 -2.40 -14.46
N ARG A 79 -4.40 -3.63 -14.92
CA ARG A 79 -5.37 -4.41 -15.71
C ARG A 79 -6.35 -5.21 -14.84
N THR A 80 -6.23 -5.09 -13.52
CA THR A 80 -7.09 -5.77 -12.55
C THR A 80 -7.58 -4.78 -11.49
N LYS A 81 -8.53 -5.19 -10.64
CA LYS A 81 -8.95 -4.40 -9.47
C LYS A 81 -7.77 -4.15 -8.49
N ALA A 82 -6.79 -5.05 -8.47
CA ALA A 82 -5.61 -4.95 -7.62
C ALA A 82 -4.56 -3.98 -8.19
N CYS A 83 -3.42 -3.84 -7.52
CA CYS A 83 -2.30 -3.04 -8.03
C CYS A 83 -1.63 -3.70 -9.25
N SER A 84 -0.78 -2.93 -9.94
CA SER A 84 -0.01 -3.43 -11.10
C SER A 84 1.07 -4.45 -10.76
N MET A 85 1.41 -4.63 -9.48
CA MET A 85 2.58 -5.42 -9.06
C MET A 85 2.45 -6.92 -9.38
N CYS A 86 1.29 -7.53 -9.10
CA CYS A 86 1.09 -8.98 -9.25
C CYS A 86 0.09 -9.35 -10.36
N GLY A 87 -0.63 -8.36 -10.90
CA GLY A 87 -1.67 -8.57 -11.90
C GLY A 87 -2.73 -9.60 -11.43
N PRO A 88 -3.04 -10.62 -12.25
CA PRO A 88 -4.03 -11.66 -11.90
C PRO A 88 -3.70 -12.48 -10.64
N PHE A 89 -2.44 -12.55 -10.25
CA PHE A 89 -1.97 -13.37 -9.11
C PHE A 89 -1.95 -12.59 -7.79
N CYS A 90 -2.77 -11.55 -7.67
CA CYS A 90 -2.89 -10.79 -6.42
C CYS A 90 -3.27 -11.73 -5.25
N PRO A 91 -2.46 -11.81 -4.17
CA PRO A 91 -2.74 -12.71 -3.05
C PRO A 91 -4.10 -12.45 -2.39
N MET A 92 -4.52 -11.19 -2.30
CA MET A 92 -5.82 -10.84 -1.70
C MET A 92 -6.99 -11.44 -2.49
N ASN A 93 -6.91 -11.43 -3.83
CA ASN A 93 -7.91 -12.06 -4.68
C ASN A 93 -7.88 -13.59 -4.59
N LEU A 94 -6.68 -14.18 -4.51
CA LEU A 94 -6.52 -15.63 -4.38
C LEU A 94 -7.09 -16.14 -3.05
N VAL A 95 -6.76 -15.48 -1.95
CA VAL A 95 -7.30 -15.80 -0.62
C VAL A 95 -8.82 -15.66 -0.62
N GLU A 96 -9.35 -14.57 -1.17
CA GLU A 96 -10.80 -14.36 -1.29
C GLU A 96 -11.49 -15.46 -2.12
N ALA A 97 -10.89 -15.87 -3.24
CA ALA A 97 -11.43 -16.95 -4.07
C ALA A 97 -11.48 -18.29 -3.33
N VAL A 98 -10.44 -18.61 -2.56
CA VAL A 98 -10.36 -19.83 -1.74
C VAL A 98 -11.36 -19.78 -0.58
N LEU A 99 -11.36 -18.70 0.21
CA LEU A 99 -12.20 -18.58 1.41
C LEU A 99 -13.69 -18.49 1.09
N ARG A 100 -14.08 -17.88 -0.04
CA ARG A 100 -15.49 -17.72 -0.43
C ARG A 100 -15.99 -18.80 -1.39
N GLY A 101 -15.24 -19.89 -1.56
CA GLY A 101 -15.67 -21.04 -2.35
C GLY A 101 -15.87 -20.73 -3.83
N ARG A 102 -15.30 -19.64 -4.35
CA ARG A 102 -15.29 -19.34 -5.79
C ARG A 102 -14.18 -20.14 -6.46
N ALA A 103 -14.27 -21.46 -6.35
CA ALA A 103 -13.41 -22.42 -7.02
C ALA A 103 -13.78 -22.53 -8.51
N ARG A 104 -13.67 -21.39 -9.20
CA ARG A 104 -13.43 -21.28 -10.64
C ARG A 104 -13.01 -19.84 -10.88
N MET A 105 -11.76 -19.55 -10.54
CA MET A 105 -11.09 -18.46 -11.24
C MET A 105 -11.01 -18.95 -12.69
N GLU A 106 -11.95 -18.53 -13.53
CA GLU A 106 -11.83 -18.76 -14.96
C GLU A 106 -10.54 -18.05 -15.38
N LEU A 107 -9.46 -18.82 -15.46
CA LEU A 107 -8.23 -18.51 -16.20
C LEU A 107 -8.53 -18.42 -17.71
N ARG A 108 -9.78 -18.15 -18.12
CA ARG A 108 -10.16 -17.86 -19.50
C ARG A 108 -9.66 -16.46 -19.82
N GLY A 109 -8.39 -16.40 -20.18
CA GLY A 109 -7.68 -15.17 -20.53
C GLY A 109 -6.41 -14.89 -19.73
N ALA A 110 -5.95 -15.82 -18.87
CA ALA A 110 -4.59 -15.72 -18.36
C ALA A 110 -3.62 -15.95 -19.54
N PRO A 111 -2.69 -15.02 -19.83
CA PRO A 111 -1.72 -15.16 -20.94
C PRO A 111 -0.68 -16.29 -20.72
N TYR A 112 -0.95 -17.21 -19.78
CA TYR A 112 -0.06 -18.29 -19.36
C TYR A 112 -0.84 -19.61 -19.19
N ALA A 113 -1.85 -19.83 -20.04
CA ALA A 113 -2.32 -21.17 -20.35
C ALA A 113 -1.55 -21.63 -21.59
N HIS A 114 -0.89 -22.79 -21.50
CA HIS A 114 0.15 -23.35 -22.39
C HIS A 114 1.56 -22.80 -22.04
N ASP A 115 2.55 -23.61 -21.64
CA ASP A 115 2.91 -24.92 -22.19
C ASP A 115 3.55 -25.83 -21.12
N PRO A 116 3.02 -27.05 -20.84
CA PRO A 116 3.73 -28.03 -20.04
C PRO A 116 4.63 -28.86 -20.95
N VAL A 117 5.92 -28.53 -20.98
CA VAL A 117 6.99 -29.30 -21.62
C VAL A 117 6.89 -29.36 -23.15
N GLY A 118 7.54 -28.38 -23.79
CA GLY A 118 7.97 -28.36 -25.19
C GLY A 118 9.30 -27.64 -25.28
#